data_AF-A0A9W9W050-F1
#
_entry.id   AF-A0A9W9W050-F1
#
_cell.length_a   1.000
_cell.length_b   1.000
_cell.length_c   1.000
_cell.angle_alpha   90.00
_cell.angle_beta   90.00
_cell.angle_gamma   90.00
#
_symmetry.space_group_name_H-M   'P 1'
#
loop_
_entity.id
_entity.type
_entity.pdbx_description
1 polymer ?
#
loop_
_entity_poly.entity_id
_entity_poly.type
_entity_poly.pdbx_seq_one_letter_code
_entity_poly.pdbx_strand_id
1 'polypeptide(L)'
;MSQPREEPVAGPTEAGPSNEPSRPVTRGSRPQLVFYDKKDENKVYKIHSAKDLAIWVKDDPKFAYNAILEKLKFWTRDRKKYQKEMATDREELTRAQDETNLALEDLERARKDLEEQDEEAGERIRAADKKAEHLQETLNDLRADEVRLITKLTASEKAVAKNERVIRRLRAERDKLAANLVEANRARTRTSTAAADVPLPTIEGNQKRSPKMPDPLMLSDGKENADWFPTAHYRIHYVSTRCEGRALKHIGPRLHRTSTNRYTNAEDMLEHLAEIFEDPNRKENARQEYEQLKQKPKEEFADFIAEYSRLAEEAEIPVEDRKRGLYRKLVWRLQDRVTQYMIDPSLTLQDFVRRCQDTATQLNINFKDNPPPARGGSGRGGTDKNKTTGTGSPSTSPRPQIDPAERAVLLKNGQCFYCRGKGYMAKDCPEKKTLAVAATGNMSAAAVAASPDPRLVDIESEQPAKE
;
A
#
# COMPACT_ATOMS: atom_id res chain seq x y z
N MET A 1 -47.71 -32.62 22.69
CA MET A 1 -46.84 -33.80 22.51
C MET A 1 -45.50 -33.34 21.97
N SER A 2 -44.45 -34.14 22.14
CA SER A 2 -43.12 -33.95 21.52
C SER A 2 -42.28 -32.76 22.01
N GLN A 3 -41.77 -32.89 23.23
CA GLN A 3 -40.40 -32.52 23.60
C GLN A 3 -39.73 -33.77 24.22
N PRO A 4 -38.39 -33.83 24.35
CA PRO A 4 -37.35 -33.03 23.70
C PRO A 4 -36.42 -33.91 22.83
N ARG A 5 -35.34 -33.32 22.31
CA ARG A 5 -34.13 -34.06 21.92
C ARG A 5 -32.94 -33.30 22.50
N GLU A 6 -32.30 -33.87 23.51
CA GLU A 6 -31.13 -33.28 24.16
C GLU A 6 -29.87 -33.78 23.45
N GLU A 7 -28.92 -32.87 23.17
CA GLU A 7 -27.60 -33.22 22.66
C GLU A 7 -26.58 -33.16 23.81
N PRO A 8 -25.70 -34.16 23.98
CA PRO A 8 -24.78 -34.21 25.11
C PRO A 8 -23.61 -33.25 24.91
N VAL A 9 -23.56 -32.18 25.71
CA VAL A 9 -22.40 -31.29 25.79
C VAL A 9 -21.21 -32.05 26.38
N ALA A 10 -20.16 -32.24 25.58
CA ALA A 10 -18.90 -32.83 26.03
C ALA A 10 -18.13 -31.81 26.88
N GLY A 11 -18.06 -32.03 28.20
CA GLY A 11 -17.26 -31.21 29.10
C GLY A 11 -15.75 -31.43 28.89
N PRO A 12 -14.91 -30.38 29.03
CA PRO A 12 -13.46 -30.54 28.98
C PRO A 12 -12.99 -31.39 30.16
N THR A 13 -12.13 -32.37 29.88
CA THR A 13 -11.64 -33.31 30.91
C THR A 13 -10.51 -32.67 31.70
N GLU A 14 -10.73 -32.38 32.99
CA GLU A 14 -9.68 -31.86 33.87
C GLU A 14 -8.56 -32.90 34.05
N ALA A 15 -7.43 -32.66 33.39
CA ALA A 15 -6.21 -33.44 33.58
C ALA A 15 -5.56 -33.08 34.93
N GLY A 16 -6.01 -33.75 36.00
CA GLY A 16 -5.44 -33.59 37.33
C GLY A 16 -3.92 -33.84 37.36
N PRO A 17 -3.16 -33.15 38.23
CA PRO A 17 -1.70 -33.21 38.23
C PRO A 17 -1.21 -34.65 38.46
N SER A 18 -0.37 -35.12 37.55
CA SER A 18 0.20 -36.47 37.59
C SER A 18 1.03 -36.67 38.85
N ASN A 19 0.70 -37.69 39.65
CA ASN A 19 1.51 -38.12 40.79
C ASN A 19 2.98 -38.31 40.38
N GLU A 20 3.89 -37.55 40.97
CA GLU A 20 5.31 -37.93 40.96
C GLU A 20 5.46 -39.29 41.65
N PRO A 21 6.18 -40.26 41.04
CA PRO A 21 6.46 -41.52 41.70
C PRO A 21 7.45 -41.28 42.85
N SER A 22 6.90 -41.15 44.06
CA SER A 22 7.63 -41.00 45.32
C SER A 22 8.76 -42.02 45.40
N ARG A 23 10.01 -41.57 45.18
CA ARG A 23 11.18 -42.45 45.18
C ARG A 23 11.25 -43.19 46.53
N PRO A 24 11.33 -44.53 46.56
CA PRO A 24 11.42 -45.26 47.81
C PRO A 24 12.71 -44.86 48.52
N VAL A 25 12.58 -44.20 49.68
CA VAL A 25 13.71 -43.88 50.56
C VAL A 25 14.17 -45.17 51.22
N THR A 26 14.94 -45.96 50.47
CA THR A 26 15.68 -47.10 51.00
C THR A 26 16.52 -46.59 52.17
N ARG A 27 16.27 -47.10 53.38
CA ARG A 27 17.07 -46.78 54.57
C ARG A 27 18.48 -47.35 54.36
N GLY A 28 19.33 -46.53 53.75
CA GLY A 28 20.67 -46.92 53.34
C GLY A 28 21.49 -47.44 54.51
N SER A 29 22.37 -48.41 54.22
CA SER A 29 23.37 -48.88 55.17
C SER A 29 24.15 -47.70 55.74
N ARG A 30 24.44 -47.71 57.05
CA ARG A 30 25.14 -46.59 57.72
C ARG A 30 26.44 -46.29 56.96
N PRO A 31 26.71 -45.03 56.58
CA PRO A 31 27.87 -44.68 55.78
C PRO A 31 29.16 -45.03 56.54
N GLN A 32 29.88 -46.05 56.06
CA GLN A 32 31.16 -46.46 56.63
C GLN A 32 32.21 -45.39 56.36
N LEU A 33 32.84 -44.87 57.41
CA LEU A 33 33.96 -43.95 57.26
C LEU A 33 35.25 -44.75 57.08
N VAL A 34 35.66 -44.89 55.82
CA VAL A 34 36.91 -45.56 55.45
C VAL A 34 38.04 -44.53 55.29
N PHE A 35 39.17 -44.82 55.94
CA PHE A 35 40.42 -44.07 55.86
C PHE A 35 41.56 -45.01 55.48
N TYR A 36 42.52 -44.50 54.71
CA TYR A 36 43.69 -45.23 54.21
C TYR A 36 44.95 -44.56 54.74
N ASP A 37 45.90 -45.34 55.28
CA ASP A 37 47.21 -44.80 55.65
C ASP A 37 47.98 -44.38 54.39
N LYS A 38 48.66 -43.23 54.45
CA LYS A 38 49.49 -42.71 53.35
C LYS A 38 50.91 -43.28 53.35
N LYS A 39 51.30 -44.02 54.38
CA LYS A 39 52.61 -44.68 54.48
C LYS A 39 52.58 -46.18 54.21
N ASP A 40 51.39 -46.79 54.27
CA ASP A 40 51.20 -48.23 54.23
C ASP A 40 49.82 -48.53 53.62
N GLU A 41 49.76 -48.66 52.29
CA GLU A 41 48.50 -48.64 51.52
C GLU A 41 47.56 -49.82 51.87
N ASN A 42 48.10 -50.90 52.44
CA ASN A 42 47.32 -52.05 52.94
C ASN A 42 46.56 -51.74 54.23
N LYS A 43 46.86 -50.63 54.92
CA LYS A 43 46.35 -50.31 56.25
C LYS A 43 45.07 -49.48 56.19
N VAL A 44 43.94 -50.19 56.07
CA VAL A 44 42.60 -49.60 55.90
C VAL A 44 41.84 -49.55 57.22
N TYR A 45 41.60 -48.34 57.75
CA TYR A 45 40.79 -48.11 58.94
C TYR A 45 39.32 -47.92 58.55
N LYS A 46 38.46 -48.89 58.90
CA LYS A 46 37.01 -48.85 58.65
C LYS A 46 36.24 -48.55 59.94
N ILE A 47 35.67 -47.36 60.03
CA ILE A 47 34.95 -46.89 61.23
C ILE A 47 33.45 -47.05 61.03
N HIS A 48 32.83 -47.85 61.89
CA HIS A 48 31.42 -48.20 61.91
C HIS A 48 30.71 -47.65 63.16
N SER A 49 31.48 -47.42 64.24
CA SER A 49 31.01 -46.92 65.52
C SER A 49 31.96 -45.89 66.15
N ALA A 50 31.45 -45.12 67.12
CA ALA A 50 32.27 -44.20 67.91
C ALA A 50 33.32 -44.92 68.78
N LYS A 51 33.19 -46.22 69.05
CA LYS A 51 34.20 -47.01 69.77
C LYS A 51 35.42 -47.26 68.89
N ASP A 52 35.21 -47.61 67.62
CA ASP A 52 36.29 -47.86 66.66
C ASP A 52 37.11 -46.58 66.41
N LEU A 53 36.41 -45.42 66.37
CA LEU A 53 37.03 -44.10 66.33
C LEU A 53 37.90 -43.83 67.57
N ALA A 54 37.39 -44.13 68.76
CA ALA A 54 38.12 -43.94 70.02
C ALA A 54 39.34 -44.86 70.15
N ILE A 55 39.28 -46.08 69.60
CA ILE A 55 40.43 -47.00 69.52
C ILE A 55 41.48 -46.41 68.57
N TRP A 56 41.10 -46.05 67.34
CA TRP A 56 42.04 -45.50 66.36
C TRP A 56 42.73 -44.21 66.81
N VAL A 57 42.00 -43.30 67.47
CA VAL A 57 42.55 -42.07 68.06
C VAL A 57 43.51 -42.36 69.22
N LYS A 58 43.37 -43.50 69.91
CA LYS A 58 44.33 -43.94 70.95
C LYS A 58 45.61 -44.53 70.34
N ASP A 59 45.49 -45.25 69.23
CA ASP A 59 46.58 -45.98 68.59
C ASP A 59 47.48 -45.08 67.71
N ASP A 60 46.90 -44.14 66.95
CA ASP A 60 47.64 -43.04 66.31
C ASP A 60 46.81 -41.73 66.34
N PRO A 61 46.91 -40.92 67.41
CA PRO A 61 46.16 -39.67 67.52
C PRO A 61 46.54 -38.65 66.44
N LYS A 62 47.80 -38.67 65.96
CA LYS A 62 48.29 -37.67 65.00
C LYS A 62 47.81 -37.98 63.59
N PHE A 63 47.79 -39.25 63.19
CA PHE A 63 47.21 -39.65 61.92
C PHE A 63 45.68 -39.51 61.93
N ALA A 64 45.00 -40.01 62.97
CA ALA A 64 43.55 -39.93 63.09
C ALA A 64 43.04 -38.48 63.02
N TYR A 65 43.66 -37.54 63.77
CA TYR A 65 43.29 -36.12 63.73
C TYR A 65 43.41 -35.51 62.33
N ASN A 66 44.53 -35.76 61.62
CA ASN A 66 44.72 -35.23 60.26
C ASN A 66 43.73 -35.84 59.26
N ALA A 67 43.48 -37.15 59.35
CA ALA A 67 42.55 -37.85 58.47
C ALA A 67 41.08 -37.38 58.67
N ILE A 68 40.67 -37.13 59.92
CA ILE A 68 39.37 -36.53 60.27
C ILE A 68 39.30 -35.10 59.71
N LEU A 69 40.34 -34.28 59.87
CA LEU A 69 40.39 -32.93 59.30
C LEU A 69 40.28 -32.92 57.78
N GLU A 70 40.95 -33.83 57.06
CA GLU A 70 40.82 -33.90 55.60
C GLU A 70 39.41 -34.32 55.15
N LYS A 71 38.74 -35.25 55.84
CA LYS A 71 37.31 -35.54 55.58
C LYS A 71 36.44 -34.32 55.90
N LEU A 72 36.71 -33.57 56.96
CA LEU A 72 35.94 -32.36 57.31
C LEU A 72 36.14 -31.24 56.27
N LYS A 73 37.36 -31.06 55.73
CA LYS A 73 37.66 -30.16 54.60
C LYS A 73 36.95 -30.60 53.32
N PHE A 74 36.88 -31.91 53.05
CA PHE A 74 36.12 -32.46 51.92
C PHE A 74 34.62 -32.17 52.08
N TRP A 75 34.02 -32.51 53.22
CA TRP A 75 32.60 -32.28 53.49
C TRP A 75 32.21 -30.80 53.46
N THR A 76 33.08 -29.90 53.92
CA THR A 76 32.84 -28.44 53.85
C THR A 76 33.06 -27.88 52.44
N ARG A 77 33.90 -28.50 51.60
CA ARG A 77 34.00 -28.17 50.17
C ARG A 77 32.75 -28.62 49.40
N ASP A 78 32.31 -29.85 49.60
CA ASP A 78 31.11 -30.39 48.95
C ASP A 78 29.84 -29.66 49.38
N ARG A 79 29.71 -29.32 50.68
CA ARG A 79 28.63 -28.46 51.17
C ARG A 79 28.64 -27.08 50.49
N LYS A 80 29.81 -26.47 50.28
CA LYS A 80 29.92 -25.20 49.54
C LYS A 80 29.60 -25.35 48.06
N LYS A 81 29.95 -26.46 47.42
CA LYS A 81 29.56 -26.79 46.04
C LYS A 81 28.04 -26.90 45.92
N TYR A 82 27.41 -27.72 46.76
CA TYR A 82 25.96 -27.88 46.82
C TYR A 82 25.23 -26.57 47.15
N GLN A 83 25.76 -25.75 48.07
CA GLN A 83 25.19 -24.42 48.36
C GLN A 83 25.31 -23.43 47.19
N LYS A 84 26.33 -23.57 46.33
CA LYS A 84 26.44 -22.77 45.10
C LYS A 84 25.47 -23.28 44.03
N GLU A 85 25.35 -24.60 43.88
CA GLU A 85 24.40 -25.24 42.95
C GLU A 85 22.97 -24.81 43.29
N MET A 86 22.51 -25.06 44.52
CA MET A 86 21.20 -24.59 45.03
C MET A 86 20.96 -23.06 44.91
N ALA A 87 22.01 -22.24 44.89
CA ALA A 87 21.88 -20.80 44.67
C ALA A 87 21.72 -20.48 43.16
N THR A 88 22.42 -21.21 42.29
CA THR A 88 22.32 -21.09 40.83
C THR A 88 20.94 -21.55 40.37
N ASP A 89 20.48 -22.73 40.83
CA ASP A 89 19.15 -23.28 40.57
C ASP A 89 18.04 -22.31 41.01
N ARG A 90 18.25 -21.59 42.13
CA ARG A 90 17.32 -20.57 42.63
C ARG A 90 17.31 -19.31 41.76
N GLU A 91 18.46 -18.84 41.29
CA GLU A 91 18.51 -17.72 40.35
C GLU A 91 17.83 -18.06 39.02
N GLU A 92 18.07 -19.27 38.50
CA GLU A 92 17.41 -19.76 37.28
C GLU A 92 15.90 -19.89 37.45
N LEU A 93 15.43 -20.40 38.60
CA LEU A 93 14.00 -20.41 38.93
C LEU A 93 13.39 -19.00 38.97
N THR A 94 14.09 -18.00 39.55
CA THR A 94 13.59 -16.62 39.53
C THR A 94 13.55 -16.01 38.13
N ARG A 95 14.55 -16.26 37.28
CA ARG A 95 14.53 -15.79 35.88
C ARG A 95 13.37 -16.41 35.09
N ALA A 96 13.14 -17.72 35.26
CA ALA A 96 12.00 -18.39 34.65
C ALA A 96 10.65 -17.83 35.15
N GLN A 97 10.55 -17.47 36.44
CA GLN A 97 9.36 -16.80 36.97
C GLN A 97 9.17 -15.41 36.34
N ASP A 98 10.20 -14.59 36.27
CA ASP A 98 10.17 -13.25 35.65
C ASP A 98 9.80 -13.33 34.15
N GLU A 99 10.35 -14.30 33.42
CA GLU A 99 9.98 -14.59 32.02
C GLU A 99 8.50 -14.99 31.87
N THR A 100 7.97 -15.85 32.75
CA THR A 100 6.54 -16.20 32.73
C THR A 100 5.62 -15.04 33.11
N ASN A 101 6.05 -14.15 34.01
CA ASN A 101 5.29 -12.95 34.39
C ASN A 101 5.23 -11.96 33.20
N LEU A 102 6.36 -11.73 32.51
CA LEU A 102 6.39 -10.87 31.33
C LEU A 102 5.50 -11.42 30.20
N ALA A 103 5.54 -12.74 29.96
CA ALA A 103 4.65 -13.39 29.00
C ALA A 103 3.15 -13.26 29.38
N LEU A 104 2.83 -13.23 30.69
CA LEU A 104 1.47 -12.98 31.17
C LEU A 104 1.03 -11.53 30.89
N GLU A 105 1.89 -10.54 31.17
CA GLU A 105 1.61 -9.13 30.89
C GLU A 105 1.40 -8.85 29.39
N ASP A 106 2.18 -9.51 28.53
CA ASP A 106 2.03 -9.39 27.07
C ASP A 106 0.72 -10.04 26.58
N LEU A 107 0.32 -11.18 27.16
CA LEU A 107 -0.99 -11.80 26.88
C LEU A 107 -2.16 -10.95 27.40
N GLU A 108 -2.05 -10.33 28.57
CA GLU A 108 -3.06 -9.39 29.07
C GLU A 108 -3.20 -8.14 28.19
N ARG A 109 -2.09 -7.67 27.60
CA ARG A 109 -2.12 -6.54 26.67
C ARG A 109 -2.81 -6.93 25.38
N ALA A 110 -2.42 -8.05 24.77
CA ALA A 110 -3.07 -8.59 23.57
C ALA A 110 -4.58 -8.87 23.78
N ARG A 111 -4.99 -9.23 25.00
CA ARG A 111 -6.42 -9.40 25.33
C ARG A 111 -7.19 -8.07 25.33
N LYS A 112 -6.59 -7.00 25.86
CA LYS A 112 -7.18 -5.64 25.86
C LYS A 112 -7.24 -5.07 24.45
N ASP A 113 -6.18 -5.25 23.67
CA ASP A 113 -6.12 -4.85 22.26
C ASP A 113 -7.20 -5.57 21.41
N LEU A 114 -7.61 -6.78 21.80
CA LEU A 114 -8.71 -7.54 21.18
C LEU A 114 -10.09 -7.06 21.67
N GLU A 115 -10.25 -6.78 22.96
CA GLU A 115 -11.48 -6.21 23.54
C GLU A 115 -11.82 -4.85 22.90
N GLU A 116 -10.82 -3.99 22.66
CA GLU A 116 -10.98 -2.70 21.96
C GLU A 116 -11.38 -2.90 20.48
N GLN A 117 -10.84 -3.92 19.80
CA GLN A 117 -11.21 -4.26 18.42
C GLN A 117 -12.65 -4.80 18.30
N ASP A 118 -13.13 -5.57 19.27
CA ASP A 118 -14.52 -6.04 19.32
C ASP A 118 -15.51 -4.89 19.62
N GLU A 119 -15.14 -3.93 20.48
CA GLU A 119 -15.94 -2.71 20.70
C GLU A 119 -16.01 -1.84 19.42
N GLU A 120 -14.88 -1.60 18.75
CA GLU A 120 -14.82 -0.93 17.44
C GLU A 120 -15.68 -1.65 16.39
N ALA A 121 -15.60 -2.98 16.30
CA ALA A 121 -16.43 -3.78 15.39
C ALA A 121 -17.92 -3.63 15.72
N GLY A 122 -18.27 -3.67 17.00
CA GLY A 122 -19.63 -3.44 17.48
C GLY A 122 -20.17 -2.04 17.17
N GLU A 123 -19.34 -0.98 17.21
CA GLU A 123 -19.73 0.35 16.73
C GLU A 123 -19.92 0.40 15.21
N ARG A 124 -19.01 -0.20 14.44
CA ARG A 124 -19.10 -0.26 12.97
C ARG A 124 -20.38 -0.98 12.51
N ILE A 125 -20.78 -2.06 13.18
CA ILE A 125 -22.04 -2.77 12.94
C ILE A 125 -23.24 -1.86 13.25
N ARG A 126 -23.30 -1.27 14.46
CA ARG A 126 -24.37 -0.35 14.87
C ARG A 126 -24.48 0.90 13.96
N ALA A 127 -23.39 1.31 13.31
CA ALA A 127 -23.38 2.37 12.31
C ALA A 127 -23.83 1.90 10.91
N ALA A 128 -23.62 0.63 10.57
CA ALA A 128 -24.14 0.01 9.35
C ALA A 128 -25.66 -0.23 9.44
N ASP A 129 -26.17 -0.71 10.58
CA ASP A 129 -27.59 -0.94 10.83
C ASP A 129 -28.41 0.36 10.63
N LYS A 130 -27.97 1.47 11.24
CA LYS A 130 -28.61 2.79 11.06
C LYS A 130 -28.60 3.29 9.62
N LYS A 131 -27.57 2.94 8.83
CA LYS A 131 -27.53 3.23 7.38
C LYS A 131 -28.53 2.36 6.62
N ALA A 132 -28.67 1.08 6.99
CA ALA A 132 -29.66 0.18 6.41
C ALA A 132 -31.10 0.61 6.73
N GLU A 133 -31.39 1.05 7.96
CA GLU A 133 -32.68 1.64 8.35
C GLU A 133 -33.02 2.87 7.48
N HIS A 134 -32.10 3.82 7.35
CA HIS A 134 -32.34 5.02 6.54
C HIS A 134 -32.46 4.71 5.03
N LEU A 135 -31.68 3.77 4.51
CA LEU A 135 -31.85 3.29 3.13
C LEU A 135 -33.22 2.62 2.94
N GLN A 136 -33.70 1.84 3.92
CA GLN A 136 -35.02 1.22 3.87
C GLN A 136 -36.16 2.25 3.93
N GLU A 137 -35.98 3.35 4.67
CA GLU A 137 -36.89 4.50 4.69
C GLU A 137 -36.95 5.19 3.32
N THR A 138 -35.81 5.56 2.74
CA THR A 138 -35.77 6.20 1.41
C THR A 138 -36.33 5.30 0.29
N LEU A 139 -36.16 3.98 0.37
CA LEU A 139 -36.80 3.02 -0.54
C LEU A 139 -38.33 2.97 -0.40
N ASN A 140 -38.86 3.20 0.81
CA ASN A 140 -40.31 3.27 1.02
C ASN A 140 -40.89 4.58 0.47
N ASP A 141 -40.20 5.71 0.63
CA ASP A 141 -40.59 6.99 0.04
C ASP A 141 -40.57 6.97 -1.48
N LEU A 142 -39.52 6.41 -2.09
CA LEU A 142 -39.42 6.26 -3.55
C LEU A 142 -40.56 5.40 -4.11
N ARG A 143 -40.95 4.32 -3.42
CA ARG A 143 -42.13 3.50 -3.77
C ARG A 143 -43.44 4.28 -3.63
N ALA A 144 -43.57 5.14 -2.62
CA ALA A 144 -44.74 5.99 -2.46
C ALA A 144 -44.86 7.02 -3.61
N ASP A 145 -43.74 7.59 -4.07
CA ASP A 145 -43.71 8.49 -5.23
C ASP A 145 -43.90 7.76 -6.57
N GLU A 146 -43.41 6.53 -6.74
CA GLU A 146 -43.75 5.67 -7.88
C GLU A 146 -45.28 5.48 -8.00
N VAL A 147 -45.95 5.12 -6.90
CA VAL A 147 -47.42 4.98 -6.87
C VAL A 147 -48.13 6.31 -7.16
N ARG A 148 -47.61 7.44 -6.67
CA ARG A 148 -48.11 8.80 -7.00
C ARG A 148 -47.91 9.16 -8.47
N LEU A 149 -46.88 8.64 -9.14
CA LEU A 149 -46.65 8.84 -10.57
C LEU A 149 -47.55 7.96 -11.43
N ILE A 150 -47.71 6.67 -11.08
CA ILE A 150 -48.62 5.73 -11.77
C ILE A 150 -50.08 6.21 -11.71
N THR A 151 -50.53 6.73 -10.56
CA THR A 151 -51.87 7.30 -10.41
C THR A 151 -52.08 8.59 -11.21
N LYS A 152 -51.05 9.45 -11.35
CA LYS A 152 -51.08 10.62 -12.26
C LYS A 152 -51.11 10.20 -13.74
N LEU A 153 -50.29 9.20 -14.12
CA LEU A 153 -50.21 8.70 -15.49
C LEU A 153 -51.55 8.12 -15.95
N THR A 154 -52.13 7.21 -15.17
CA THR A 154 -53.44 6.58 -15.48
C THR A 154 -54.62 7.57 -15.45
N ALA A 155 -54.50 8.69 -14.74
CA ALA A 155 -55.45 9.80 -14.85
C ALA A 155 -55.28 10.60 -16.15
N SER A 156 -54.03 10.85 -16.57
CA SER A 156 -53.69 11.50 -17.85
C SER A 156 -54.16 10.67 -19.05
N GLU A 157 -53.91 9.35 -19.06
CA GLU A 157 -54.39 8.41 -20.09
C GLU A 157 -55.92 8.46 -20.25
N LYS A 158 -56.67 8.49 -19.14
CA LYS A 158 -58.13 8.63 -19.16
C LYS A 158 -58.58 9.97 -19.74
N ALA A 159 -57.82 11.05 -19.51
CA ALA A 159 -58.07 12.36 -20.11
C ALA A 159 -57.75 12.38 -21.62
N VAL A 160 -56.62 11.79 -22.05
CA VAL A 160 -56.27 11.62 -23.47
C VAL A 160 -57.34 10.80 -24.19
N ALA A 161 -57.76 9.66 -23.63
CA ALA A 161 -58.83 8.82 -24.18
C ALA A 161 -60.21 9.49 -24.17
N LYS A 162 -60.43 10.57 -23.39
CA LYS A 162 -61.61 11.43 -23.49
C LYS A 162 -61.46 12.44 -24.62
N ASN A 163 -60.31 13.11 -24.70
CA ASN A 163 -60.00 14.10 -25.73
C ASN A 163 -59.99 13.50 -27.14
N GLU A 164 -59.45 12.29 -27.31
CA GLU A 164 -59.45 11.58 -28.60
C GLU A 164 -60.88 11.29 -29.11
N ARG A 165 -61.81 10.94 -28.21
CA ARG A 165 -63.24 10.78 -28.53
C ARG A 165 -63.90 12.11 -28.94
N VAL A 166 -63.50 13.24 -28.35
CA VAL A 166 -63.95 14.58 -28.77
C VAL A 166 -63.38 14.93 -30.15
N ILE A 167 -62.08 14.73 -30.38
CA ILE A 167 -61.43 14.94 -31.69
C ILE A 167 -62.08 14.09 -32.77
N ARG A 168 -62.42 12.83 -32.49
CA ARG A 168 -63.12 11.93 -33.41
C ARG A 168 -64.52 12.45 -33.79
N ARG A 169 -65.26 13.02 -32.83
CA ARG A 169 -66.56 13.68 -33.09
C ARG A 169 -66.38 14.94 -33.96
N LEU A 170 -65.47 15.84 -33.58
CA LEU A 170 -65.23 17.10 -34.31
C LEU A 170 -64.77 16.85 -35.75
N ARG A 171 -63.96 15.80 -36.01
CA ARG A 171 -63.61 15.36 -37.37
C ARG A 171 -64.86 14.94 -38.15
N ALA A 172 -65.72 14.10 -37.59
CA ALA A 172 -66.96 13.67 -38.25
C ALA A 172 -67.96 14.83 -38.49
N GLU A 173 -68.01 15.82 -37.61
CA GLU A 173 -68.81 17.03 -37.79
C GLU A 173 -68.25 17.93 -38.90
N ARG A 174 -66.92 18.16 -38.93
CA ARG A 174 -66.23 18.80 -40.05
C ARG A 174 -66.53 18.10 -41.38
N ASP A 175 -66.47 16.77 -41.42
CA ASP A 175 -66.64 16.01 -42.66
C ASP A 175 -68.08 16.06 -43.19
N LYS A 176 -69.09 16.11 -42.29
CA LYS A 176 -70.48 16.42 -42.66
C LYS A 176 -70.62 17.84 -43.21
N LEU A 177 -70.02 18.84 -42.56
CA LEU A 177 -70.08 20.23 -43.02
C LEU A 177 -69.38 20.40 -44.39
N ALA A 178 -68.25 19.72 -44.60
CA ALA A 178 -67.56 19.69 -45.89
C ALA A 178 -68.40 19.04 -47.00
N ALA A 179 -69.07 17.92 -46.71
CA ALA A 179 -70.01 17.29 -47.64
C ALA A 179 -71.17 18.23 -48.01
N ASN A 180 -71.80 18.85 -47.01
CA ASN A 180 -72.89 19.82 -47.21
C ASN A 180 -72.45 21.04 -48.04
N LEU A 181 -71.21 21.54 -47.85
CA LEU A 181 -70.66 22.64 -48.65
C LEU A 181 -70.37 22.22 -50.11
N VAL A 182 -69.87 21.00 -50.33
CA VAL A 182 -69.69 20.45 -51.68
C VAL A 182 -71.04 20.28 -52.39
N GLU A 183 -72.07 19.81 -51.67
CA GLU A 183 -73.43 19.68 -52.20
C GLU A 183 -74.09 21.03 -52.48
N ALA A 184 -73.96 22.01 -51.58
CA ALA A 184 -74.44 23.38 -51.80
C ALA A 184 -73.76 24.06 -53.00
N ASN A 185 -72.46 23.83 -53.21
CA ASN A 185 -71.74 24.32 -54.40
C ASN A 185 -72.17 23.59 -55.68
N ARG A 186 -72.45 22.27 -55.62
CA ARG A 186 -73.06 21.51 -56.72
C ARG A 186 -74.49 21.97 -57.05
N ALA A 187 -75.24 22.42 -56.06
CA ALA A 187 -76.56 23.02 -56.27
C ALA A 187 -76.45 24.40 -56.93
N ARG A 188 -75.53 25.26 -56.47
CA ARG A 188 -75.27 26.58 -57.09
C ARG A 188 -74.80 26.47 -58.54
N THR A 189 -73.89 25.54 -58.84
CA THR A 189 -73.42 25.29 -60.22
C THR A 189 -74.50 24.67 -61.13
N ARG A 190 -75.61 24.17 -60.57
CA ARG A 190 -76.80 23.74 -61.33
C ARG A 190 -77.80 24.85 -61.62
N THR A 191 -77.75 25.98 -60.90
CA THR A 191 -78.59 27.16 -61.17
C THR A 191 -77.88 28.26 -61.94
N SER A 192 -76.57 28.13 -62.21
CA SER A 192 -75.77 29.04 -63.02
C SER A 192 -75.51 28.52 -64.43
N THR A 193 -76.54 28.45 -65.29
CA THR A 193 -76.39 28.13 -66.73
C THR A 193 -75.91 29.33 -67.56
N ALA A 194 -74.76 29.89 -67.22
CA ALA A 194 -74.04 30.88 -68.02
C ALA A 194 -72.56 31.00 -67.62
N ALA A 195 -71.74 31.52 -68.55
CA ALA A 195 -70.35 32.00 -68.38
C ALA A 195 -69.21 30.97 -68.19
N ALA A 196 -68.62 30.63 -69.35
CA ALA A 196 -67.18 30.67 -69.66
C ALA A 196 -66.19 29.63 -69.10
N ASP A 197 -65.42 29.05 -70.04
CA ASP A 197 -64.10 28.47 -69.83
C ASP A 197 -63.13 29.43 -69.11
N VAL A 198 -62.37 28.88 -68.16
CA VAL A 198 -61.06 29.41 -67.76
C VAL A 198 -60.12 28.21 -67.58
N PRO A 199 -59.00 28.09 -68.34
CA PRO A 199 -58.10 26.94 -68.23
C PRO A 199 -57.42 26.80 -66.87
N LEU A 200 -57.13 25.56 -66.47
CA LEU A 200 -56.23 25.28 -65.36
C LEU A 200 -54.81 25.82 -65.68
N PRO A 201 -54.16 26.55 -64.77
CA PRO A 201 -52.74 26.85 -64.89
C PRO A 201 -51.92 25.59 -64.60
N THR A 202 -51.14 25.14 -65.58
CA THR A 202 -50.18 24.04 -65.40
C THR A 202 -49.10 24.45 -64.40
N ILE A 203 -49.03 23.76 -63.25
CA ILE A 203 -47.90 23.90 -62.33
C ILE A 203 -46.74 23.06 -62.88
N GLU A 204 -45.82 23.71 -63.58
CA GLU A 204 -44.61 23.05 -64.07
C GLU A 204 -43.75 22.55 -62.89
N GLY A 205 -43.36 21.27 -62.96
CA GLY A 205 -42.66 20.58 -61.88
C GLY A 205 -41.20 21.00 -61.73
N ASN A 206 -40.95 22.18 -61.17
CA ASN A 206 -39.61 22.71 -60.97
C ASN A 206 -38.88 22.04 -59.79
N GLN A 207 -38.43 20.79 -59.99
CA GLN A 207 -37.59 20.04 -59.06
C GLN A 207 -36.18 20.66 -58.93
N LYS A 208 -36.09 21.78 -58.22
CA LYS A 208 -34.81 22.32 -57.75
C LYS A 208 -34.19 21.32 -56.77
N ARG A 209 -33.23 20.53 -57.26
CA ARG A 209 -32.37 19.69 -56.40
C ARG A 209 -31.68 20.60 -55.39
N SER A 210 -31.88 20.34 -54.11
CA SER A 210 -31.20 21.07 -53.04
C SER A 210 -29.67 20.99 -53.21
N PRO A 211 -28.92 22.05 -52.85
CA PRO A 211 -27.47 21.95 -52.71
C PRO A 211 -27.12 20.83 -51.72
N LYS A 212 -25.95 20.18 -51.91
CA LYS A 212 -25.40 19.32 -50.87
C LYS A 212 -25.16 20.14 -49.61
N MET A 213 -25.73 19.70 -48.48
CA MET A 213 -25.30 20.19 -47.17
C MET A 213 -23.82 19.83 -46.97
N PRO A 214 -23.02 20.68 -46.29
CA PRO A 214 -21.69 20.28 -45.83
C PRO A 214 -21.82 19.17 -44.77
N ASP A 215 -20.76 18.36 -44.60
CA ASP A 215 -20.76 17.27 -43.63
C ASP A 215 -21.01 17.79 -42.20
N PRO A 216 -21.89 17.13 -41.40
CA PRO A 216 -22.19 17.58 -40.05
C PRO A 216 -20.97 17.56 -39.12
N LEU A 217 -20.72 18.67 -38.45
CA LEU A 217 -19.78 18.74 -37.35
C LEU A 217 -20.25 17.80 -36.21
N MET A 218 -19.31 17.13 -35.54
CA MET A 218 -19.60 16.17 -34.46
C MET A 218 -20.39 16.86 -33.34
N LEU A 219 -21.60 16.37 -33.06
CA LEU A 219 -22.43 16.83 -31.94
C LEU A 219 -22.12 16.01 -30.69
N SER A 220 -21.89 16.71 -29.57
CA SER A 220 -21.54 16.16 -28.24
C SER A 220 -22.71 15.53 -27.49
N ASP A 221 -23.93 15.77 -27.95
CA ASP A 221 -25.13 15.62 -27.13
C ASP A 221 -25.82 14.30 -27.46
N GLY A 222 -25.67 13.32 -26.57
CA GLY A 222 -26.13 11.92 -26.71
C GLY A 222 -27.65 11.74 -26.76
N LYS A 223 -28.30 12.24 -27.81
CA LYS A 223 -29.65 11.84 -28.23
C LYS A 223 -29.54 10.67 -29.20
N GLU A 224 -30.29 9.61 -28.93
CA GLU A 224 -30.27 8.38 -29.71
C GLU A 224 -30.93 8.59 -31.09
N ASN A 225 -30.13 9.00 -32.09
CA ASN A 225 -30.57 9.20 -33.47
C ASN A 225 -30.79 7.86 -34.21
N ALA A 226 -31.67 7.00 -33.68
CA ALA A 226 -31.98 5.67 -34.22
C ALA A 226 -32.41 5.71 -35.70
N ASP A 227 -33.12 6.77 -36.10
CA ASP A 227 -33.62 7.00 -37.46
C ASP A 227 -32.52 7.07 -38.54
N TRP A 228 -31.27 7.36 -38.17
CA TRP A 228 -30.18 7.59 -39.14
C TRP A 228 -29.55 6.30 -39.67
N PHE A 229 -29.62 5.19 -38.92
CA PHE A 229 -29.00 3.91 -39.30
C PHE A 229 -29.93 2.70 -39.08
N PRO A 230 -31.13 2.68 -39.71
CA PRO A 230 -32.17 1.69 -39.44
C PRO A 230 -31.78 0.26 -39.83
N THR A 231 -30.89 0.09 -40.81
CA THR A 231 -30.45 -1.23 -41.28
C THR A 231 -29.03 -1.56 -40.79
N ALA A 232 -28.81 -2.81 -40.38
CA ALA A 232 -27.49 -3.34 -40.01
C ALA A 232 -26.41 -3.02 -41.05
N HIS A 233 -26.74 -3.09 -42.35
CA HIS A 233 -25.80 -2.75 -43.42
C HIS A 233 -25.33 -1.27 -43.38
N TYR A 234 -26.21 -0.32 -43.04
CA TYR A 234 -25.84 1.08 -42.88
C TYR A 234 -24.98 1.30 -41.63
N ARG A 235 -25.24 0.58 -40.53
CA ARG A 235 -24.37 0.62 -39.34
C ARG A 235 -22.97 0.06 -39.63
N ILE A 236 -22.86 -1.10 -40.28
CA ILE A 236 -21.59 -1.69 -40.74
C ILE A 236 -20.84 -0.72 -41.67
N HIS A 237 -21.54 -0.11 -42.63
CA HIS A 237 -20.94 0.87 -43.53
C HIS A 237 -20.42 2.08 -42.74
N TYR A 238 -21.20 2.63 -41.81
CA TYR A 238 -20.80 3.76 -40.98
C TYR A 238 -19.55 3.45 -40.15
N VAL A 239 -19.50 2.32 -39.44
CA VAL A 239 -18.30 1.88 -38.71
C VAL A 239 -17.10 1.72 -39.66
N SER A 240 -17.29 1.14 -40.85
CA SER A 240 -16.22 1.02 -41.84
C SER A 240 -15.68 2.37 -42.33
N THR A 241 -16.53 3.40 -42.45
CA THR A 241 -16.11 4.77 -42.79
C THR A 241 -15.46 5.54 -41.62
N ARG A 242 -15.44 4.98 -40.41
CA ARG A 242 -14.70 5.52 -39.25
C ARG A 242 -13.40 4.76 -38.96
N CYS A 243 -13.19 3.61 -39.61
CA CYS A 243 -12.01 2.77 -39.42
C CYS A 243 -10.94 3.09 -40.47
N GLU A 244 -9.79 3.60 -40.03
CA GLU A 244 -8.65 3.91 -40.89
C GLU A 244 -7.40 3.07 -40.55
N GLY A 245 -6.33 3.23 -41.34
CA GLY A 245 -4.99 2.75 -41.02
C GLY A 245 -4.90 1.23 -40.77
N ARG A 246 -4.61 0.82 -39.52
CA ARG A 246 -4.54 -0.60 -39.14
C ARG A 246 -5.92 -1.23 -39.04
N ALA A 247 -6.89 -0.58 -38.39
CA ALA A 247 -8.24 -1.13 -38.18
C ALA A 247 -8.88 -1.55 -39.51
N LEU A 248 -8.80 -0.68 -40.53
CA LEU A 248 -9.32 -0.95 -41.88
C LEU A 248 -8.76 -2.24 -42.52
N LYS A 249 -7.50 -2.59 -42.25
CA LYS A 249 -6.85 -3.81 -42.78
C LYS A 249 -7.41 -5.09 -42.16
N HIS A 250 -7.83 -5.05 -40.89
CA HIS A 250 -8.43 -6.21 -40.22
C HIS A 250 -9.90 -6.40 -40.60
N ILE A 251 -10.67 -5.32 -40.77
CA ILE A 251 -12.09 -5.42 -41.18
C ILE A 251 -12.29 -5.68 -42.67
N GLY A 252 -11.40 -5.16 -43.54
CA GLY A 252 -11.56 -5.20 -45.00
C GLY A 252 -11.85 -6.60 -45.57
N PRO A 253 -11.09 -7.65 -45.19
CA PRO A 253 -11.34 -9.02 -45.63
C PRO A 253 -12.72 -9.56 -45.25
N ARG A 254 -13.29 -9.18 -44.10
CA ARG A 254 -14.65 -9.57 -43.66
C ARG A 254 -15.75 -8.64 -44.18
N LEU A 255 -15.41 -7.50 -44.78
CA LEU A 255 -16.37 -6.54 -45.35
C LEU A 255 -16.85 -6.92 -46.76
N HIS A 256 -16.04 -7.67 -47.52
CA HIS A 256 -16.29 -7.98 -48.93
C HIS A 256 -17.50 -8.92 -49.15
N ARG A 257 -18.17 -8.78 -50.31
CA ARG A 257 -19.45 -9.48 -50.60
C ARG A 257 -19.31 -10.99 -50.85
N THR A 258 -18.09 -11.49 -51.05
CA THR A 258 -17.78 -12.91 -51.31
C THR A 258 -17.11 -13.61 -50.12
N SER A 259 -16.97 -12.93 -48.97
CA SER A 259 -16.23 -13.46 -47.82
C SER A 259 -17.09 -14.40 -46.99
N THR A 260 -16.55 -15.58 -46.67
CA THR A 260 -17.24 -16.63 -45.89
C THR A 260 -17.73 -16.12 -44.53
N ASN A 261 -16.90 -15.33 -43.84
CA ASN A 261 -17.16 -14.85 -42.47
C ASN A 261 -17.52 -13.35 -42.49
N ARG A 262 -18.51 -12.96 -43.29
CA ARG A 262 -18.96 -11.57 -43.43
C ARG A 262 -19.67 -11.08 -42.15
N TYR A 263 -19.48 -9.80 -41.80
CA TYR A 263 -20.18 -9.19 -40.67
C TYR A 263 -21.71 -9.20 -40.85
N THR A 264 -22.43 -9.59 -39.80
CA THR A 264 -23.89 -9.67 -39.78
C THR A 264 -24.54 -8.39 -39.26
N ASN A 265 -23.94 -7.76 -38.24
CA ASN A 265 -24.35 -6.46 -37.72
C ASN A 265 -23.10 -5.65 -37.29
N ALA A 266 -23.26 -4.40 -36.86
CA ALA A 266 -22.13 -3.53 -36.51
C ALA A 266 -21.46 -3.93 -35.19
N GLU A 267 -22.17 -4.63 -34.32
CA GLU A 267 -21.68 -5.07 -33.01
C GLU A 267 -20.65 -6.20 -33.17
N ASP A 268 -20.90 -7.20 -34.03
CA ASP A 268 -19.93 -8.23 -34.48
C ASP A 268 -18.68 -7.61 -35.16
N MET A 269 -18.85 -6.45 -35.80
CA MET A 269 -17.73 -5.68 -36.36
C MET A 269 -16.93 -4.92 -35.30
N LEU A 270 -17.55 -4.44 -34.22
CA LEU A 270 -16.90 -3.79 -33.09
C LEU A 270 -16.26 -4.81 -32.14
N GLU A 271 -16.89 -5.97 -31.93
CA GLU A 271 -16.39 -7.10 -31.14
C GLU A 271 -15.09 -7.66 -31.73
N HIS A 272 -15.05 -7.88 -33.05
CA HIS A 272 -13.82 -8.26 -33.76
C HIS A 272 -12.75 -7.14 -33.79
N LEU A 273 -13.12 -5.88 -33.56
CA LEU A 273 -12.14 -4.80 -33.36
C LEU A 273 -11.62 -4.80 -31.91
N ALA A 274 -12.46 -5.10 -30.92
CA ALA A 274 -12.05 -5.29 -29.54
C ALA A 274 -11.10 -6.48 -29.41
N GLU A 275 -11.43 -7.65 -29.97
CA GLU A 275 -10.59 -8.87 -29.99
C GLU A 275 -9.16 -8.62 -30.51
N ILE A 276 -8.98 -7.63 -31.40
CA ILE A 276 -7.71 -7.34 -32.07
C ILE A 276 -6.95 -6.15 -31.43
N PHE A 277 -7.65 -5.21 -30.79
CA PHE A 277 -7.07 -3.94 -30.32
C PHE A 277 -7.28 -3.63 -28.83
N GLU A 278 -8.18 -4.32 -28.13
CA GLU A 278 -8.26 -4.28 -26.68
C GLU A 278 -7.17 -5.17 -26.07
N ASP A 279 -6.53 -4.69 -25.01
CA ASP A 279 -5.49 -5.42 -24.30
C ASP A 279 -6.14 -6.41 -23.32
N PRO A 280 -5.94 -7.75 -23.47
CA PRO A 280 -6.51 -8.73 -22.55
C PRO A 280 -6.10 -8.53 -21.08
N ASN A 281 -4.96 -7.87 -20.85
CA ASN A 281 -4.43 -7.56 -19.53
C ASN A 281 -4.67 -6.10 -19.12
N ARG A 282 -5.49 -5.33 -19.84
CA ARG A 282 -5.73 -3.88 -19.63
C ARG A 282 -5.90 -3.50 -18.15
N LYS A 283 -6.75 -4.22 -17.43
CA LYS A 283 -7.05 -4.02 -16.00
C LYS A 283 -5.83 -4.26 -15.09
N GLU A 284 -4.99 -5.23 -15.43
CA GLU A 284 -3.80 -5.60 -14.66
C GLU A 284 -2.62 -4.67 -15.00
N ASN A 285 -2.48 -4.27 -16.25
CA ASN A 285 -1.56 -3.21 -16.67
C ASN A 285 -1.95 -1.87 -16.02
N ALA A 286 -3.24 -1.52 -15.97
CA ALA A 286 -3.74 -0.36 -15.24
C ALA A 286 -3.50 -0.45 -13.73
N ARG A 287 -3.54 -1.64 -13.11
CA ARG A 287 -3.12 -1.84 -11.71
C ARG A 287 -1.64 -1.57 -11.51
N GLN A 288 -0.78 -2.08 -12.38
CA GLN A 288 0.66 -1.88 -12.28
C GLN A 288 1.07 -0.42 -12.56
N GLU A 289 0.42 0.24 -13.52
CA GLU A 289 0.54 1.70 -13.73
C GLU A 289 0.02 2.47 -12.53
N TYR A 290 -1.17 2.14 -12.00
CA TYR A 290 -1.76 2.75 -10.82
C TYR A 290 -0.84 2.62 -9.60
N GLU A 291 -0.23 1.46 -9.34
CA GLU A 291 0.69 1.25 -8.21
C GLU A 291 1.98 2.06 -8.36
N GLN A 292 2.54 2.12 -9.57
CA GLN A 292 3.76 2.88 -9.87
C GLN A 292 3.54 4.40 -9.90
N LEU A 293 2.33 4.85 -10.23
CA LEU A 293 1.97 6.26 -10.36
C LEU A 293 2.33 7.07 -9.10
N LYS A 294 3.13 8.12 -9.28
CA LYS A 294 3.47 9.13 -8.26
C LYS A 294 3.53 10.48 -8.96
N GLN A 295 2.98 11.51 -8.32
CA GLN A 295 2.98 12.87 -8.84
C GLN A 295 4.42 13.35 -9.04
N LYS A 296 4.75 13.82 -10.25
CA LYS A 296 6.11 14.25 -10.58
C LYS A 296 6.35 15.67 -9.99
N PRO A 297 7.57 16.03 -9.53
CA PRO A 297 7.83 17.32 -8.85
C PRO A 297 7.61 18.62 -9.64
N LYS A 298 7.14 18.54 -10.90
CA LYS A 298 6.82 19.68 -11.79
C LYS A 298 5.48 19.50 -12.53
N GLU A 299 4.74 18.46 -12.22
CA GLU A 299 3.49 18.09 -12.88
C GLU A 299 2.31 18.82 -12.23
N GLU A 300 1.39 19.35 -13.04
CA GLU A 300 0.24 20.04 -12.48
C GLU A 300 -0.69 19.05 -11.79
N PHE A 301 -1.24 19.45 -10.64
CA PHE A 301 -2.11 18.56 -9.86
C PHE A 301 -3.39 18.18 -10.64
N ALA A 302 -3.84 19.03 -11.58
CA ALA A 302 -4.95 18.75 -12.49
C ALA A 302 -4.65 17.58 -13.45
N ASP A 303 -3.49 17.58 -14.12
CA ASP A 303 -3.07 16.49 -15.00
C ASP A 303 -2.90 15.19 -14.21
N PHE A 304 -2.25 15.28 -13.04
CA PHE A 304 -2.03 14.15 -12.16
C PHE A 304 -3.34 13.54 -11.63
N ILE A 305 -4.32 14.34 -11.21
CA ILE A 305 -5.59 13.80 -10.69
C ILE A 305 -6.48 13.21 -11.79
N ALA A 306 -6.38 13.72 -13.03
CA ALA A 306 -7.05 13.14 -14.18
C ALA A 306 -6.52 11.74 -14.49
N GLU A 307 -5.20 11.57 -14.56
CA GLU A 307 -4.57 10.27 -14.80
C GLU A 307 -4.73 9.31 -13.61
N TYR A 308 -4.65 9.81 -12.38
CA TYR A 308 -4.98 9.04 -11.17
C TYR A 308 -6.41 8.51 -11.21
N SER A 309 -7.38 9.35 -11.60
CA SER A 309 -8.78 8.94 -11.72
C SER A 309 -8.98 7.91 -12.84
N ARG A 310 -8.38 8.12 -14.03
CA ARG A 310 -8.42 7.14 -15.13
C ARG A 310 -7.96 5.77 -14.66
N LEU A 311 -6.76 5.72 -14.08
CA LEU A 311 -6.16 4.47 -13.60
C LEU A 311 -6.93 3.84 -12.44
N ALA A 312 -7.50 4.64 -11.52
CA ALA A 312 -8.28 4.13 -10.40
C ALA A 312 -9.61 3.46 -10.82
N GLU A 313 -10.26 3.94 -11.89
CA GLU A 313 -11.41 3.25 -12.49
C GLU A 313 -10.97 2.02 -13.29
N GLU A 314 -9.96 2.16 -14.15
CA GLU A 314 -9.51 1.10 -15.07
C GLU A 314 -8.89 -0.12 -14.35
N ALA A 315 -8.33 0.09 -13.16
CA ALA A 315 -7.84 -0.95 -12.24
C ALA A 315 -8.92 -1.53 -11.30
N GLU A 316 -10.13 -0.95 -11.27
CA GLU A 316 -11.21 -1.18 -10.31
C GLU A 316 -10.77 -1.04 -8.84
N ILE A 317 -10.15 0.09 -8.48
CA ILE A 317 -9.73 0.34 -7.09
C ILE A 317 -10.95 0.75 -6.24
N PRO A 318 -11.18 0.14 -5.05
CA PRO A 318 -12.25 0.53 -4.13
C PRO A 318 -12.18 2.01 -3.72
N VAL A 319 -13.33 2.69 -3.68
CA VAL A 319 -13.39 4.15 -3.46
C VAL A 319 -12.80 4.58 -2.11
N GLU A 320 -12.98 3.76 -1.07
CA GLU A 320 -12.41 3.97 0.27
C GLU A 320 -10.86 4.05 0.23
N ASP A 321 -10.24 3.12 -0.49
CA ASP A 321 -8.78 3.09 -0.66
C ASP A 321 -8.27 4.24 -1.52
N ARG A 322 -9.08 4.81 -2.43
CA ARG A 322 -8.64 5.92 -3.30
C ARG A 322 -8.27 7.18 -2.52
N LYS A 323 -8.83 7.46 -1.33
CA LYS A 323 -8.39 8.61 -0.51
C LYS A 323 -6.97 8.37 0.05
N ARG A 324 -6.73 7.17 0.57
CA ARG A 324 -5.45 6.74 1.17
C ARG A 324 -4.36 6.51 0.11
N GLY A 325 -4.75 5.99 -1.06
CA GLY A 325 -3.91 5.82 -2.24
C GLY A 325 -3.42 7.16 -2.81
N LEU A 326 -4.32 8.13 -2.97
CA LEU A 326 -3.98 9.46 -3.49
C LEU A 326 -2.92 10.12 -2.60
N TYR A 327 -3.14 10.17 -1.28
CA TYR A 327 -2.20 10.74 -0.31
C TYR A 327 -0.79 10.12 -0.39
N ARG A 328 -0.68 8.80 -0.60
CA ARG A 328 0.60 8.09 -0.74
C ARG A 328 1.35 8.42 -2.04
N LYS A 329 0.69 9.09 -2.99
CA LYS A 329 1.18 9.34 -4.36
C LYS A 329 1.45 10.81 -4.66
N LEU A 330 1.06 11.74 -3.77
CA LEU A 330 1.37 13.17 -3.89
C LEU A 330 2.88 13.44 -3.74
N VAL A 331 3.34 14.58 -4.27
CA VAL A 331 4.67 15.10 -3.93
C VAL A 331 4.72 15.45 -2.44
N TRP A 332 5.81 15.11 -1.75
CA TRP A 332 5.95 15.27 -0.29
C TRP A 332 5.56 16.65 0.27
N ARG A 333 5.80 17.74 -0.49
CA ARG A 333 5.42 19.12 -0.10
C ARG A 333 3.91 19.35 -0.03
N LEU A 334 3.17 18.69 -0.91
CA LEU A 334 1.71 18.72 -0.91
C LEU A 334 1.19 17.75 0.16
N GLN A 335 1.77 16.55 0.24
CA GLN A 335 1.48 15.52 1.23
C GLN A 335 1.53 16.07 2.67
N ASP A 336 2.67 16.65 3.08
CA ASP A 336 2.93 17.32 4.37
C ASP A 336 1.75 18.23 4.78
N ARG A 337 1.31 19.08 3.85
CA ARG A 337 0.26 20.08 4.08
C ARG A 337 -1.16 19.54 4.10
N VAL A 338 -1.42 18.38 3.48
CA VAL A 338 -2.76 17.76 3.47
C VAL A 338 -2.91 16.59 4.44
N THR A 339 -1.86 16.22 5.18
CA THR A 339 -1.86 15.15 6.21
C THR A 339 -3.08 15.21 7.13
N GLN A 340 -3.41 16.40 7.66
CA GLN A 340 -4.58 16.61 8.52
C GLN A 340 -5.92 16.24 7.85
N TYR A 341 -6.07 16.50 6.54
CA TYR A 341 -7.29 16.20 5.78
C TYR A 341 -7.37 14.74 5.33
N MET A 342 -6.25 14.01 5.36
CA MET A 342 -6.20 12.57 5.10
C MET A 342 -6.69 11.78 6.32
N ILE A 343 -6.28 12.19 7.53
CA ILE A 343 -6.63 11.56 8.80
C ILE A 343 -8.12 11.74 9.14
N ASP A 344 -8.68 12.92 8.85
CA ASP A 344 -10.09 13.26 9.10
C ASP A 344 -11.04 12.28 8.37
N PRO A 345 -11.86 11.48 9.07
CA PRO A 345 -12.77 10.52 8.47
C PRO A 345 -14.04 11.16 7.89
N SER A 346 -14.32 12.43 8.18
CA SER A 346 -15.52 13.13 7.69
C SER A 346 -15.39 13.65 6.25
N LEU A 347 -14.16 13.90 5.79
CA LEU A 347 -13.89 14.42 4.44
C LEU A 347 -13.95 13.33 3.38
N THR A 348 -14.80 13.52 2.36
CA THR A 348 -14.91 12.60 1.22
C THR A 348 -13.64 12.64 0.34
N LEU A 349 -13.53 11.69 -0.60
CA LEU A 349 -12.50 11.73 -1.64
C LEU A 349 -12.52 13.06 -2.43
N GLN A 350 -13.71 13.58 -2.76
CA GLN A 350 -13.85 14.82 -3.54
C GLN A 350 -13.43 16.05 -2.73
N ASP A 351 -13.78 16.11 -1.44
CA ASP A 351 -13.31 17.17 -0.55
C ASP A 351 -11.78 17.12 -0.39
N PHE A 352 -11.21 15.92 -0.25
CA PHE A 352 -9.78 15.74 -0.14
C PHE A 352 -9.04 16.15 -1.43
N VAL A 353 -9.56 15.80 -2.61
CA VAL A 353 -9.05 16.26 -3.91
C VAL A 353 -9.10 17.79 -4.01
N ARG A 354 -10.22 18.42 -3.60
CA ARG A 354 -10.35 19.88 -3.57
C ARG A 354 -9.31 20.53 -2.64
N ARG A 355 -9.14 20.02 -1.42
CA ARG A 355 -8.09 20.49 -0.49
C ARG A 355 -6.68 20.34 -1.08
N CYS A 356 -6.42 19.28 -1.85
CA CYS A 356 -5.16 19.11 -2.57
C CYS A 356 -5.00 20.15 -3.70
N GLN A 357 -6.03 20.46 -4.49
CA GLN A 357 -6.02 21.50 -5.52
C GLN A 357 -5.76 22.90 -4.90
N ASP A 358 -6.48 23.25 -3.84
CA ASP A 358 -6.33 24.51 -3.11
C ASP A 358 -4.91 24.66 -2.52
N THR A 359 -4.34 23.57 -1.99
CA THR A 359 -2.98 23.57 -1.43
C THR A 359 -1.90 23.58 -2.53
N ALA A 360 -2.11 22.86 -3.62
CA ALA A 360 -1.17 22.83 -4.76
C ALA A 360 -1.07 24.19 -5.45
N THR A 361 -2.20 24.87 -5.65
CA THR A 361 -2.25 26.23 -6.19
C THR A 361 -1.56 27.23 -5.26
N GLN A 362 -1.82 27.18 -3.95
CA GLN A 362 -1.10 27.99 -2.95
C GLN A 362 0.42 27.75 -2.99
N LEU A 363 0.88 26.50 -3.06
CA LEU A 363 2.31 26.19 -3.20
C LEU A 363 2.91 26.77 -4.50
N ASN A 364 2.18 26.69 -5.61
CA ASN A 364 2.63 27.19 -6.92
C ASN A 364 2.64 28.74 -6.98
N ILE A 365 1.73 29.42 -6.26
CA ILE A 365 1.75 30.88 -6.07
C ILE A 365 2.98 31.29 -5.23
N ASN A 366 3.22 30.64 -4.09
CA ASN A 366 4.38 30.92 -3.25
C ASN A 366 5.73 30.76 -3.98
N PHE A 367 5.83 29.86 -4.95
CA PHE A 367 7.02 29.73 -5.81
C PHE A 367 7.19 30.85 -6.86
N LYS A 368 6.11 31.53 -7.26
CA LYS A 368 6.14 32.65 -8.21
C LYS A 368 6.45 33.97 -7.49
N ASP A 369 5.85 34.20 -6.33
CA ASP A 369 6.01 35.42 -5.55
C ASP A 369 7.30 35.42 -4.70
N ASN A 370 7.77 34.23 -4.30
CA ASN A 370 9.08 34.02 -3.68
C ASN A 370 9.85 32.93 -4.42
N PRO A 371 10.46 33.25 -5.59
CA PRO A 371 11.44 32.35 -6.19
C PRO A 371 12.58 32.09 -5.20
N PRO A 372 13.02 30.83 -5.00
CA PRO A 372 14.10 30.54 -4.07
C PRO A 372 15.36 31.31 -4.49
N PRO A 373 16.08 31.96 -3.56
CA PRO A 373 17.19 32.85 -3.89
C PRO A 373 18.22 32.09 -4.72
N ALA A 374 18.51 32.63 -5.91
CA ALA A 374 19.39 31.98 -6.86
C ALA A 374 20.75 31.70 -6.21
N ARG A 375 21.25 30.45 -6.31
CA ARG A 375 22.60 30.07 -5.88
C ARG A 375 23.67 30.60 -6.86
N GLY A 376 23.69 31.92 -7.06
CA GLY A 376 24.83 32.67 -7.55
C GLY A 376 25.82 32.91 -6.40
N GLY A 377 27.12 32.88 -6.69
CA GLY A 377 28.16 32.99 -5.68
C GLY A 377 28.55 34.43 -5.32
N SER A 378 29.15 34.56 -4.13
CA SER A 378 30.24 35.51 -3.83
C SER A 378 29.96 37.02 -3.81
N GLY A 379 29.72 37.55 -2.60
CA GLY A 379 30.75 38.42 -2.00
C GLY A 379 30.33 39.76 -1.38
N ARG A 380 30.78 39.98 -0.12
CA ARG A 380 30.80 41.24 0.66
C ARG A 380 29.40 41.75 1.10
N GLY A 381 29.21 42.32 2.29
CA GLY A 381 30.11 42.50 3.45
C GLY A 381 29.47 43.37 4.54
N GLY A 382 29.94 43.27 5.79
CA GLY A 382 29.38 43.94 7.00
C GLY A 382 28.52 42.98 7.83
N THR A 383 28.78 42.72 9.12
CA THR A 383 28.64 43.58 10.33
C THR A 383 27.18 43.99 10.58
N ASP A 384 26.56 43.71 11.73
CA ASP A 384 27.18 43.65 13.08
C ASP A 384 26.60 42.63 14.09
N LYS A 385 27.27 42.57 15.25
CA LYS A 385 27.03 41.88 16.56
C LYS A 385 25.54 41.59 16.92
N ASN A 386 25.19 40.63 17.79
CA ASN A 386 25.88 40.18 19.02
C ASN A 386 25.34 38.82 19.59
N LYS A 387 26.19 38.07 20.34
CA LYS A 387 25.94 37.18 21.53
C LYS A 387 24.65 36.31 21.65
N THR A 388 24.61 35.11 22.27
CA THR A 388 25.52 34.07 22.86
C THR A 388 24.58 32.91 23.32
N THR A 389 24.88 31.62 23.48
CA THR A 389 26.03 30.66 23.28
C THR A 389 25.37 29.27 23.11
N GLY A 390 26.00 28.11 22.86
CA GLY A 390 27.38 27.63 22.72
C GLY A 390 27.30 26.13 22.33
N THR A 391 28.32 25.27 22.36
CA THR A 391 29.77 25.41 22.60
C THR A 391 30.43 24.22 21.86
N GLY A 392 31.50 24.43 21.09
CA GLY A 392 32.17 23.34 20.35
C GLY A 392 33.59 23.69 19.94
N SER A 393 34.53 22.77 20.13
CA SER A 393 35.97 23.03 20.01
C SER A 393 36.46 23.21 18.56
N PRO A 394 37.50 24.04 18.34
CA PRO A 394 38.03 24.30 17.00
C PRO A 394 38.89 23.13 16.48
N SER A 395 38.82 22.90 15.17
CA SER A 395 39.78 22.07 14.43
C SER A 395 40.51 22.94 13.42
N THR A 396 41.79 23.20 13.65
CA THR A 396 42.59 24.15 12.86
C THR A 396 43.61 23.41 12.02
N SER A 397 43.35 23.28 10.71
CA SER A 397 44.31 22.79 9.72
C SER A 397 43.94 23.33 8.35
N PRO A 398 44.74 24.22 7.73
CA PRO A 398 44.47 24.70 6.37
C PRO A 398 44.53 23.54 5.38
N ARG A 399 43.40 23.21 4.75
CA ARG A 399 43.35 22.21 3.69
C ARG A 399 43.64 22.89 2.34
N PRO A 400 44.69 22.49 1.60
CA PRO A 400 44.93 23.03 0.27
C PRO A 400 43.70 22.79 -0.63
N GLN A 401 43.16 23.86 -1.22
CA GLN A 401 42.13 23.76 -2.24
C GLN A 401 42.82 23.47 -3.57
N ILE A 402 42.75 22.22 -4.01
CA ILE A 402 43.29 21.76 -5.30
C ILE A 402 42.18 21.86 -6.35
N ASP A 403 42.51 22.44 -7.50
CA ASP A 403 41.59 22.62 -8.62
C ASP A 403 41.02 21.27 -9.11
N PRO A 404 39.73 21.18 -9.50
CA PRO A 404 39.14 19.94 -10.04
C PRO A 404 39.93 19.29 -11.19
N ALA A 405 40.57 20.06 -12.07
CA ALA A 405 41.39 19.55 -13.16
C ALA A 405 42.73 18.97 -12.63
N GLU A 406 43.41 19.69 -11.73
CA GLU A 406 44.64 19.18 -11.10
C GLU A 406 44.36 17.91 -10.26
N ARG A 407 43.19 17.86 -9.61
CA ARG A 407 42.71 16.68 -8.87
C ARG A 407 42.53 15.47 -9.79
N ALA A 408 42.04 15.64 -11.02
CA ALA A 408 41.92 14.54 -11.98
C ALA A 408 43.30 14.00 -12.42
N VAL A 409 44.28 14.87 -12.64
CA VAL A 409 45.66 14.48 -12.98
C VAL A 409 46.33 13.72 -11.83
N LEU A 410 46.23 14.23 -10.60
CA LEU A 410 46.79 13.57 -9.42
C LEU A 410 46.15 12.20 -9.15
N LEU A 411 44.83 12.06 -9.38
CA LEU A 411 44.14 10.77 -9.28
C LEU A 411 44.64 9.77 -10.33
N LYS A 412 44.77 10.20 -11.61
CA LYS A 412 45.26 9.37 -12.72
C LYS A 412 46.70 8.90 -12.52
N ASN A 413 47.54 9.72 -11.88
CA ASN A 413 48.95 9.42 -11.63
C ASN A 413 49.20 8.64 -10.31
N GLY A 414 48.16 8.31 -9.54
CA GLY A 414 48.32 7.67 -8.22
C GLY A 414 49.06 8.54 -7.21
N GLN A 415 48.84 9.87 -7.26
CA GLN A 415 49.55 10.86 -6.44
C GLN A 415 48.70 11.41 -5.29
N CYS A 416 49.36 11.68 -4.18
CA CYS A 416 48.74 12.21 -2.97
C CYS A 416 48.26 13.66 -3.12
N PHE A 417 46.97 13.92 -2.86
CA PHE A 417 46.36 15.27 -2.82
C PHE A 417 46.84 16.18 -1.65
N TYR A 418 48.02 15.93 -1.09
CA TYR A 418 48.63 16.79 -0.07
C TYR A 418 50.10 17.07 -0.44
N CYS A 419 50.93 16.04 -0.50
CA CYS A 419 52.37 16.16 -0.80
C CYS A 419 52.77 15.83 -2.25
N ARG A 420 51.81 15.44 -3.12
CA ARG A 420 52.03 15.01 -4.52
C ARG A 420 52.92 13.76 -4.69
N GLY A 421 53.37 13.11 -3.62
CA GLY A 421 54.09 11.82 -3.66
C GLY A 421 53.25 10.71 -4.31
N LYS A 422 53.92 9.75 -4.98
CA LYS A 422 53.28 8.62 -5.69
C LYS A 422 53.06 7.41 -4.77
N GLY A 423 52.04 6.62 -5.07
CA GLY A 423 51.79 5.31 -4.45
C GLY A 423 50.89 5.33 -3.21
N TYR A 424 50.40 6.50 -2.77
CA TYR A 424 49.50 6.61 -1.63
C TYR A 424 48.54 7.81 -1.75
N MET A 425 47.38 7.70 -1.09
CA MET A 425 46.33 8.72 -1.07
C MET A 425 46.54 9.74 0.06
N ALA A 426 45.78 10.85 0.03
CA ALA A 426 45.83 11.90 1.07
C ALA A 426 45.19 11.51 2.42
N LYS A 427 44.73 10.26 2.58
CA LYS A 427 44.43 9.66 3.89
C LYS A 427 45.72 9.15 4.56
N ASP A 428 46.61 8.57 3.77
CA ASP A 428 47.75 7.76 4.22
C ASP A 428 49.09 8.51 4.17
N CYS A 429 49.06 9.72 3.60
CA CYS A 429 50.16 10.68 3.51
C CYS A 429 51.01 10.77 4.79
N PRO A 430 52.32 10.43 4.74
CA PRO A 430 53.18 10.45 5.92
C PRO A 430 53.35 11.85 6.50
N GLU A 431 53.55 12.87 5.66
CA GLU A 431 53.67 14.28 6.08
C GLU A 431 52.46 14.78 6.89
N LYS A 432 51.26 14.29 6.56
CA LYS A 432 50.04 14.64 7.29
C LYS A 432 49.99 13.96 8.66
N LYS A 433 50.58 12.77 8.81
CA LYS A 433 50.72 12.08 10.11
C LYS A 433 51.80 12.74 10.97
N THR A 434 52.94 13.15 10.40
CA THR A 434 53.99 13.88 11.15
C THR A 434 53.53 15.24 11.64
N LEU A 435 52.76 15.99 10.83
CA LEU A 435 52.16 17.26 11.26
C LEU A 435 51.12 17.06 12.38
N ALA A 436 50.35 15.98 12.36
CA ALA A 436 49.41 15.65 13.44
C ALA A 436 50.14 15.34 14.76
N VAL A 437 51.23 14.56 14.71
CA VAL A 437 52.06 14.25 15.90
C VAL A 437 52.74 15.50 16.47
N ALA A 438 53.23 16.39 15.61
CA ALA A 438 53.83 17.67 16.04
C ALA A 438 52.81 18.59 16.73
N ALA A 439 51.53 18.52 16.36
CA ALA A 439 50.46 19.29 17.00
C ALA A 439 50.01 18.75 18.37
N THR A 440 50.49 17.58 18.81
CA THR A 440 50.07 16.91 20.05
C THR A 440 51.24 16.52 20.98
N GLY A 441 52.41 17.15 20.82
CA GLY A 441 53.67 16.69 21.42
C GLY A 441 54.32 17.61 22.47
N ASN A 442 53.87 17.55 23.72
CA ASN A 442 54.70 17.81 24.93
C ASN A 442 53.93 17.28 26.17
N MET A 443 54.48 16.49 27.09
CA MET A 443 55.89 16.11 27.33
C MET A 443 56.14 14.58 27.31
N SER A 444 57.43 14.21 27.40
CA SER A 444 57.99 12.88 27.15
C SER A 444 57.97 11.89 28.33
N ALA A 445 58.11 10.60 28.00
CA ALA A 445 58.90 9.61 28.74
C ALA A 445 59.55 8.63 27.72
N ALA A 446 60.56 7.84 28.10
CA ALA A 446 61.44 7.14 27.15
C ALA A 446 61.71 5.65 27.47
N ALA A 447 62.18 4.92 26.44
CA ALA A 447 62.68 3.53 26.44
C ALA A 447 61.60 2.43 26.65
N VAL A 448 61.78 1.15 26.28
CA VAL A 448 62.97 0.37 25.84
C VAL A 448 62.65 -0.45 24.55
N ALA A 449 63.68 -0.98 23.88
CA ALA A 449 63.66 -1.92 22.73
C ALA A 449 62.82 -3.23 22.99
N ALA A 450 62.47 -4.09 22.02
CA ALA A 450 63.28 -4.61 20.90
C ALA A 450 62.49 -5.31 19.75
N SER A 451 63.22 -5.71 18.71
CA SER A 451 62.83 -6.57 17.56
C SER A 451 63.15 -8.07 17.84
N PRO A 452 62.86 -9.10 16.98
CA PRO A 452 62.42 -9.05 15.58
C PRO A 452 61.31 -10.07 15.16
N ASP A 453 61.14 -10.20 13.83
CA ASP A 453 60.48 -11.26 13.01
C ASP A 453 60.89 -12.72 13.38
N PRO A 454 60.30 -13.83 12.83
CA PRO A 454 59.60 -13.95 11.52
C PRO A 454 58.34 -14.84 11.42
N ARG A 455 57.58 -14.75 10.31
CA ARG A 455 57.37 -15.89 9.35
C ARG A 455 56.47 -15.62 8.12
N LEU A 456 56.86 -16.32 7.05
CA LEU A 456 56.22 -16.72 5.78
C LEU A 456 54.71 -17.10 5.92
N VAL A 457 53.91 -17.16 4.84
CA VAL A 457 54.23 -17.63 3.47
C VAL A 457 53.47 -16.89 2.37
N ASP A 458 54.13 -16.76 1.21
CA ASP A 458 53.55 -16.35 -0.07
C ASP A 458 52.70 -17.46 -0.72
N ILE A 459 51.65 -17.08 -1.45
CA ILE A 459 51.11 -17.81 -2.61
C ILE A 459 50.74 -16.75 -3.66
N GLU A 460 51.31 -16.86 -4.86
CA GLU A 460 51.01 -16.00 -6.01
C GLU A 460 49.92 -16.59 -6.93
N SER A 461 49.39 -15.75 -7.83
CA SER A 461 48.75 -16.14 -9.11
C SER A 461 47.38 -16.87 -9.00
N GLU A 462 46.50 -16.89 -9.99
CA GLU A 462 46.66 -16.66 -11.45
C GLU A 462 45.64 -15.68 -12.07
N GLN A 463 45.92 -15.27 -13.31
CA GLN A 463 44.95 -14.65 -14.24
C GLN A 463 44.43 -15.70 -15.23
N PRO A 464 43.19 -15.58 -15.72
CA PRO A 464 42.79 -16.19 -16.98
C PRO A 464 42.81 -15.16 -18.12
N ALA A 465 43.42 -15.51 -19.25
CA ALA A 465 43.33 -14.75 -20.49
C ALA A 465 42.98 -15.67 -21.67
N LYS A 466 41.80 -15.42 -22.25
CA LYS A 466 41.36 -15.71 -23.64
C LYS A 466 41.68 -17.08 -24.26
N GLU A 467 40.63 -17.69 -24.78
CA GLU A 467 40.42 -17.64 -26.25
C GLU A 467 39.13 -16.85 -26.53
#